data_AF-A0A059EX77-F1
#
_entry.id   AF-A0A059EX77-F1
#
_cell.length_a   1.000
_cell.length_b   1.000
_cell.length_c   1.000
_cell.angle_alpha   90.00
_cell.angle_beta   90.00
_cell.angle_gamma   90.00
#
_symmetry.space_group_name_H-M   'P 1'
#
loop_
_entity.id
_entity.type
_entity.pdbx_description
1 polymer ?
#
loop_
_entity_poly.entity_id
_entity_poly.type
_entity_poly.pdbx_seq_one_letter_code
_entity_poly.pdbx_strand_id
1 'polypeptide(L)'
;MTLNQINATYIIMNTKTDEDTLKFCQFYNLIPKEKQCPKCNVNMNLVKNAKFTLGVSWRCPRPCKNTISIRDKTFFNKTKVKISEILLFIYYWSQEVCNFKYISKELKWAEHTFVKFKSSLREVCAIYFIRNPVLLGGPGRVVQIDESLFVRRKNNSGRMPNINWVFGGIDCLSKECFLLPVAQRNACTLIPIIRTYIRPGSIIMSDLWKAYD
;
A
#
# COMPACT_ATOMS: atom_id res chain seq x y z
N MET A 1 19.12 2.19 -12.54
CA MET A 1 18.23 1.10 -12.96
C MET A 1 16.80 1.61 -12.89
N THR A 2 16.07 1.61 -14.00
CA THR A 2 14.65 2.02 -14.01
C THR A 2 13.77 0.86 -13.54
N LEU A 3 12.70 1.13 -12.80
CA LEU A 3 11.77 0.10 -12.30
C LEU A 3 11.24 -0.84 -13.41
N ASN A 4 11.19 -0.36 -14.66
CA ASN A 4 10.75 -1.10 -15.85
C ASN A 4 11.60 -2.35 -16.18
N GLN A 5 12.77 -2.52 -15.56
CA GLN A 5 13.64 -3.70 -15.77
C GLN A 5 13.39 -4.82 -14.73
N ILE A 6 12.57 -4.55 -13.71
CA ILE A 6 12.26 -5.53 -12.67
C ILE A 6 11.20 -6.50 -13.18
N ASN A 7 11.58 -7.74 -13.42
CA ASN A 7 10.68 -8.85 -13.72
C ASN A 7 10.85 -10.00 -12.71
N ALA A 8 10.01 -11.02 -12.79
CA ALA A 8 10.07 -12.17 -11.88
C ALA A 8 11.46 -12.84 -11.88
N THR A 9 12.06 -13.03 -13.05
CA THR A 9 13.39 -13.63 -13.20
C THR A 9 14.46 -12.79 -12.51
N TYR A 10 14.43 -11.47 -12.69
CA TYR A 10 15.35 -10.55 -12.03
C TYR A 10 15.21 -10.63 -10.50
N ILE A 11 13.98 -10.66 -9.97
CA ILE A 11 13.75 -10.82 -8.53
C ILE A 11 14.34 -12.15 -8.06
N ILE A 12 14.00 -13.28 -8.70
CA ILE A 12 14.50 -14.61 -8.35
C ILE A 12 16.04 -14.64 -8.36
N MET A 13 16.66 -14.06 -9.39
CA MET A 13 18.11 -14.05 -9.53
C MET A 13 18.83 -13.23 -8.45
N ASN A 14 18.21 -12.14 -7.98
CA ASN A 14 18.78 -11.25 -6.97
C ASN A 14 18.31 -11.56 -5.53
N THR A 15 17.46 -12.57 -5.34
CA THR A 15 16.99 -13.03 -4.02
C THR A 15 17.17 -14.54 -3.85
N LYS A 16 18.22 -15.12 -4.43
CA LYS A 16 18.51 -16.56 -4.36
C LYS A 16 18.83 -17.02 -2.95
N THR A 17 19.63 -16.22 -2.24
CA THR A 17 20.00 -16.48 -0.84
C THR A 17 19.40 -15.43 0.09
N ASP A 18 19.40 -15.71 1.39
CA ASP A 18 18.97 -14.74 2.41
C ASP A 18 19.86 -13.49 2.42
N GLU A 19 21.15 -13.65 2.14
CA GLU A 19 22.10 -12.53 2.04
C GLU A 19 21.81 -11.66 0.81
N ASP A 20 21.58 -12.28 -0.36
CA ASP A 20 21.22 -11.55 -1.57
C ASP A 20 19.89 -10.82 -1.39
N THR A 21 18.91 -11.48 -0.76
CA THR A 21 17.61 -10.90 -0.45
C THR A 21 17.76 -9.67 0.44
N LEU A 22 18.61 -9.72 1.46
CA LEU A 22 18.88 -8.57 2.31
C LEU A 22 19.53 -7.42 1.54
N LYS A 23 20.58 -7.71 0.75
CA LYS A 23 21.28 -6.71 -0.07
C LYS A 23 20.32 -6.05 -1.07
N PHE A 24 19.48 -6.85 -1.72
CA PHE A 24 18.43 -6.38 -2.63
C PHE A 24 17.47 -5.42 -1.91
N CYS A 25 16.92 -5.84 -0.77
CA CYS A 25 16.00 -4.99 -0.01
C CYS A 25 16.65 -3.70 0.50
N GLN A 26 17.92 -3.75 0.90
CA GLN A 26 18.67 -2.55 1.32
C GLN A 26 19.00 -1.63 0.15
N PHE A 27 19.25 -2.17 -1.04
CA PHE A 27 19.46 -1.37 -2.25
C PHE A 27 18.20 -0.57 -2.62
N TYR A 28 17.02 -1.19 -2.54
CA TYR A 28 15.74 -0.55 -2.80
C TYR A 28 15.12 0.15 -1.57
N ASN A 29 15.86 0.31 -0.47
CA ASN A 29 15.39 0.92 0.78
C ASN A 29 14.13 0.29 1.40
N LEU A 30 13.86 -0.98 1.10
CA LEU A 30 12.78 -1.76 1.69
C LEU A 30 13.13 -2.26 3.10
N ILE A 31 14.43 -2.39 3.38
CA ILE A 31 15.00 -2.68 4.70
C ILE A 31 16.12 -1.66 4.95
N PRO A 32 16.21 -1.07 6.15
CA PRO A 32 17.25 -0.10 6.43
C PRO A 32 18.64 -0.73 6.46
N LYS A 33 19.66 0.05 6.08
CA LYS A 33 21.08 -0.33 6.18
C LYS A 33 21.68 -0.11 7.57
N GLU A 34 21.02 0.72 8.36
CA GLU A 34 21.45 1.09 9.71
C GLU A 34 20.23 1.17 10.63
N LYS A 35 20.43 0.96 11.92
CA LYS A 35 19.33 1.04 12.90
C LYS A 35 19.83 1.57 14.22
N GLN A 36 19.12 2.57 14.75
CA GLN A 36 19.33 3.04 16.12
C GLN A 36 18.54 2.18 17.10
N CYS A 37 19.15 1.86 18.24
CA CYS A 37 18.50 1.13 19.30
C CYS A 37 17.40 1.99 19.94
N PRO A 38 16.13 1.53 19.99
CA PRO A 38 15.05 2.29 20.59
C PRO A 38 15.18 2.47 22.11
N LYS A 39 16.11 1.75 22.77
CA LYS A 39 16.33 1.84 24.22
C LYS A 39 17.41 2.84 24.63
N CYS A 40 18.49 2.95 23.85
CA CYS A 40 19.66 3.77 24.20
C CYS A 40 20.16 4.66 23.06
N ASN A 41 19.46 4.67 21.93
CA ASN A 41 19.76 5.45 20.72
C ASN A 41 21.13 5.20 20.06
N VAL A 42 21.85 4.15 20.48
CA VAL A 42 23.14 3.75 19.90
C VAL A 42 22.91 2.96 18.61
N ASN A 43 23.79 3.14 17.63
CA ASN A 43 23.80 2.35 16.40
C ASN A 43 23.96 0.84 16.69
N MET A 44 23.10 0.04 16.06
CA MET A 44 23.07 -1.40 16.21
C MET A 44 23.93 -2.07 15.12
N ASN A 45 24.50 -3.22 15.45
CA ASN A 45 25.24 -4.04 14.51
C ASN A 45 24.34 -5.11 13.90
N LEU A 46 24.55 -5.42 12.61
CA LEU A 46 23.91 -6.57 11.98
C LEU A 46 24.67 -7.84 12.38
N VAL A 47 23.97 -8.82 12.96
CA VAL A 47 24.59 -10.07 13.43
C VAL A 47 23.84 -11.29 12.93
N LYS A 48 24.57 -12.39 12.71
CA LYS A 48 23.98 -13.71 12.43
C LYS A 48 23.13 -14.17 13.60
N ASN A 49 21.92 -14.62 13.30
CA ASN A 49 20.93 -15.09 14.25
C ASN A 49 19.93 -16.03 13.57
N ALA A 50 20.18 -17.34 13.67
CA ALA A 50 19.39 -18.38 13.03
C ALA A 50 17.93 -18.46 13.52
N LYS A 51 17.58 -17.78 14.62
CA LYS A 51 16.19 -17.71 15.11
C LYS A 51 15.27 -16.89 14.19
N PHE A 52 15.84 -16.02 13.35
CA PHE A 52 15.08 -15.18 12.43
C PHE A 52 15.08 -15.76 11.02
N THR A 53 14.00 -15.50 10.27
CA THR A 53 13.76 -16.10 8.93
C THR A 53 14.85 -15.81 7.89
N LEU A 54 15.60 -14.71 8.03
CA LEU A 54 16.72 -14.32 7.16
C LEU A 54 18.09 -14.59 7.78
N GLY A 55 18.13 -15.32 8.89
CA GLY A 55 19.36 -15.69 9.58
C GLY A 55 20.14 -14.52 10.20
N VAL A 56 19.56 -13.30 10.25
CA VAL A 56 20.22 -12.10 10.81
C VAL A 56 19.25 -11.23 11.62
N SER A 57 19.81 -10.43 12.52
CA SER A 57 19.08 -9.47 13.36
C SER A 57 19.94 -8.25 13.68
N TRP A 58 19.31 -7.12 14.00
CA TRP A 58 19.98 -5.97 14.61
C TRP A 58 20.27 -6.27 16.07
N ARG A 59 21.52 -6.10 16.51
CA ARG A 59 21.93 -6.26 17.90
C ARG A 59 22.66 -5.02 18.40
N CYS A 60 22.14 -4.45 19.47
CA CYS A 60 22.76 -3.32 20.15
C CYS A 60 24.06 -3.79 20.83
N PRO A 61 25.14 -3.00 20.78
CA PRO A 61 26.36 -3.30 21.53
C PRO A 61 26.11 -3.38 23.05
N ARG A 62 27.10 -3.90 23.78
CA ARG A 62 27.08 -3.90 25.25
C ARG A 62 27.09 -2.45 25.77
N PRO A 63 26.47 -2.18 26.93
CA PRO A 63 25.80 -3.14 27.83
C PRO A 63 24.38 -3.54 27.40
N CYS A 64 23.73 -2.78 26.51
CA CYS A 64 22.31 -2.91 26.20
C CYS A 64 21.91 -4.30 25.63
N LYS A 65 22.67 -4.84 24.67
CA LYS A 65 22.43 -6.17 24.04
C LYS A 65 21.03 -6.38 23.42
N ASN A 66 20.19 -5.34 23.31
CA ASN A 66 18.85 -5.43 22.74
C ASN A 66 18.91 -5.98 21.31
N THR A 67 17.99 -6.88 20.97
CA THR A 67 17.95 -7.55 19.65
C THR A 67 16.63 -7.23 18.96
N ILE A 68 16.68 -6.84 17.70
CA ILE A 68 15.52 -6.44 16.92
C ILE A 68 15.56 -7.12 15.56
N SER A 69 14.40 -7.53 15.06
CA SER A 69 14.27 -8.08 13.71
C SER A 69 14.69 -7.06 12.67
N ILE A 70 15.33 -7.50 11.58
CA ILE A 70 15.58 -6.64 10.42
C ILE A 70 14.29 -6.18 9.73
N ARG A 71 13.18 -6.88 9.99
CA ARG A 71 11.85 -6.56 9.47
C ARG A 71 11.09 -5.55 10.34
N ASP A 72 11.66 -5.15 11.48
CA ASP A 72 11.00 -4.23 12.40
C ASP A 72 10.79 -2.86 11.75
N LYS A 73 9.55 -2.36 11.83
CA LYS A 73 9.08 -1.11 11.20
C LYS A 73 9.21 -1.08 9.67
N THR A 74 9.15 -2.22 9.00
CA THR A 74 9.07 -2.30 7.53
C THR A 74 7.79 -2.99 7.08
N PHE A 75 7.52 -3.00 5.77
CA PHE A 75 6.41 -3.75 5.16
C PHE A 75 6.44 -5.25 5.52
N PHE A 76 7.62 -5.80 5.83
CA PHE A 76 7.81 -7.20 6.16
C PHE A 76 7.60 -7.51 7.65
N ASN A 77 7.15 -6.55 8.47
CA ASN A 77 7.04 -6.75 9.91
C ASN A 77 6.00 -7.83 10.26
N LYS A 78 6.24 -8.57 11.37
CA LYS A 78 5.31 -9.57 11.93
C LYS A 78 4.79 -10.61 10.93
N THR A 79 5.63 -11.02 9.97
CA THR A 79 5.34 -12.14 9.06
C THR A 79 6.47 -13.16 9.08
N LYS A 80 6.10 -14.44 8.95
CA LYS A 80 7.04 -15.57 8.81
C LYS A 80 7.34 -15.92 7.34
N VAL A 81 6.58 -15.34 6.41
CA VAL A 81 6.75 -15.55 4.96
C VAL A 81 8.12 -15.05 4.51
N LYS A 82 8.75 -15.73 3.56
CA LYS A 82 10.06 -15.32 3.03
C LYS A 82 9.94 -13.99 2.29
N ILE A 83 10.95 -13.13 2.41
CA ILE A 83 10.89 -11.81 1.75
C ILE A 83 10.91 -11.96 0.23
N SER A 84 11.70 -12.91 -0.31
CA SER A 84 11.73 -13.23 -1.74
C SER A 84 10.34 -13.59 -2.29
N GLU A 85 9.57 -14.40 -1.57
CA GLU A 85 8.18 -14.73 -1.93
C GLU A 85 7.26 -13.51 -1.92
N ILE A 86 7.41 -12.62 -0.92
CA ILE A 86 6.64 -11.38 -0.84
C ILE A 86 6.99 -10.44 -2.00
N LEU A 87 8.27 -10.33 -2.38
CA LEU A 87 8.71 -9.54 -3.51
C LEU A 87 8.13 -10.06 -4.84
N LEU A 88 8.11 -11.39 -5.02
CA LEU A 88 7.44 -12.02 -6.17
C LEU A 88 5.94 -11.75 -6.17
N PHE A 89 5.29 -11.85 -5.01
CA PHE A 89 3.86 -11.54 -4.89
C PHE A 89 3.56 -10.08 -5.26
N ILE A 90 4.39 -9.13 -4.81
CA ILE A 90 4.28 -7.71 -5.20
C ILE A 90 4.38 -7.56 -6.72
N TYR A 91 5.35 -8.23 -7.34
CA TYR A 91 5.48 -8.22 -8.79
C TYR A 91 4.23 -8.77 -9.48
N TYR A 92 3.77 -9.97 -9.12
CA TYR A 92 2.56 -10.56 -9.72
C TYR A 92 1.32 -9.69 -9.51
N TRP A 93 1.21 -9.02 -8.37
CA TRP A 93 0.14 -8.06 -8.10
C TRP A 93 0.22 -6.84 -9.04
N SER A 94 1.42 -6.30 -9.28
CA SER A 94 1.64 -5.17 -10.19
C SER A 94 1.37 -5.49 -11.66
N GLN A 95 1.48 -6.77 -12.05
CA GLN A 95 1.20 -7.25 -13.40
C GLN A 95 -0.27 -7.66 -13.58
N GLU A 96 -1.12 -7.46 -12.56
CA GLU A 96 -2.52 -7.90 -12.55
C GLU A 96 -2.71 -9.44 -12.64
N VAL A 97 -1.63 -10.22 -12.52
CA VAL A 97 -1.64 -11.71 -12.54
C VAL A 97 -1.63 -12.27 -11.11
N CYS A 98 -2.61 -11.87 -10.29
CA CYS A 98 -2.63 -12.18 -8.85
C CYS A 98 -3.92 -12.85 -8.35
N ASN A 99 -4.43 -13.84 -9.08
CA ASN A 99 -5.53 -14.66 -8.58
C ASN A 99 -5.03 -15.72 -7.58
N PHE A 100 -5.88 -16.12 -6.64
CA PHE A 100 -5.47 -17.03 -5.55
C PHE A 100 -4.99 -18.40 -6.06
N LYS A 101 -5.65 -18.96 -7.09
CA LYS A 101 -5.26 -20.25 -7.68
C LYS A 101 -3.83 -20.24 -8.20
N TYR A 102 -3.45 -19.17 -8.90
CA TYR A 102 -2.10 -18.96 -9.40
C TYR A 102 -1.09 -18.81 -8.25
N ILE A 103 -1.35 -17.90 -7.30
CA ILE A 103 -0.43 -17.64 -6.18
C ILE A 103 -0.28 -18.86 -5.26
N SER A 104 -1.34 -19.62 -5.04
CA SER A 104 -1.30 -20.88 -4.29
C SER A 104 -0.42 -21.92 -4.97
N LYS A 105 -0.45 -22.01 -6.30
CA LYS A 105 0.44 -22.90 -7.06
C LYS A 105 1.90 -22.45 -7.02
N GLU A 106 2.16 -21.18 -7.30
CA GLU A 106 3.52 -20.65 -7.46
C GLU A 106 4.25 -20.46 -6.13
N LEU A 107 3.57 -19.88 -5.13
CA LEU A 107 4.18 -19.53 -3.84
C LEU A 107 3.78 -20.48 -2.69
N LYS A 108 2.85 -21.42 -2.93
CA LYS A 108 2.34 -22.35 -1.90
C LYS A 108 1.73 -21.64 -0.70
N TRP A 109 1.15 -20.45 -0.92
CA TRP A 109 0.52 -19.67 0.13
C TRP A 109 -0.90 -20.16 0.43
N ALA A 110 -1.22 -20.23 1.72
CA ALA A 110 -2.60 -20.37 2.17
C ALA A 110 -3.42 -19.10 1.85
N GLU A 111 -4.74 -19.27 1.72
CA GLU A 111 -5.66 -18.18 1.35
C GLU A 111 -5.58 -16.98 2.29
N HIS A 112 -5.52 -17.23 3.60
CA HIS A 112 -5.42 -16.15 4.60
C HIS A 112 -4.15 -15.31 4.43
N THR A 113 -3.04 -15.90 4.00
CA THR A 113 -1.79 -15.20 3.71
C THR A 113 -1.93 -14.34 2.45
N PHE A 114 -2.52 -14.90 1.39
CA PHE A 114 -2.82 -14.18 0.15
C PHE A 114 -3.71 -12.95 0.41
N VAL A 115 -4.83 -13.14 1.13
CA VAL A 115 -5.75 -12.04 1.47
C VAL A 115 -5.07 -10.97 2.31
N LYS A 116 -4.26 -11.37 3.30
CA LYS A 116 -3.49 -10.45 4.14
C LYS A 116 -2.58 -9.56 3.31
N PHE A 117 -1.71 -10.14 2.48
CA PHE A 117 -0.77 -9.34 1.68
C PHE A 117 -1.48 -8.52 0.61
N LYS A 118 -2.53 -9.05 -0.02
CA LYS A 118 -3.37 -8.27 -0.95
C LYS A 118 -3.98 -7.05 -0.27
N SER A 119 -4.40 -7.18 1.00
CA SER A 119 -4.87 -6.05 1.79
C SER A 119 -3.76 -5.05 2.10
N SER A 120 -2.58 -5.51 2.51
CA SER A 120 -1.44 -4.64 2.81
C SER A 120 -0.96 -3.85 1.58
N LEU A 121 -0.99 -4.43 0.38
CA LEU A 121 -0.65 -3.69 -0.85
C LEU A 121 -1.66 -2.58 -1.15
N ARG A 122 -2.96 -2.86 -1.00
CA ARG A 122 -3.99 -1.82 -1.14
C ARG A 122 -3.82 -0.69 -0.13
N GLU A 123 -3.45 -1.02 1.11
CA GLU A 123 -3.18 -0.03 2.15
C GLU A 123 -1.99 0.87 1.77
N VAL A 124 -0.91 0.30 1.24
CA VAL A 124 0.24 1.08 0.72
C VAL A 124 -0.21 2.03 -0.40
N CYS A 125 -1.01 1.55 -1.36
CA CYS A 125 -1.55 2.40 -2.42
C CYS A 125 -2.46 3.51 -1.87
N ALA A 126 -3.34 3.19 -0.91
CA ALA A 126 -4.20 4.18 -0.28
C ALA A 126 -3.39 5.28 0.43
N ILE A 127 -2.37 4.90 1.20
CA ILE A 127 -1.46 5.85 1.86
C ILE A 127 -0.75 6.74 0.83
N TYR A 128 -0.31 6.16 -0.30
CA TYR A 128 0.32 6.93 -1.37
C TYR A 128 -0.61 8.00 -1.93
N PHE A 129 -1.85 7.65 -2.29
CA PHE A 129 -2.81 8.61 -2.85
C PHE A 129 -3.28 9.66 -1.84
N ILE A 130 -3.35 9.32 -0.54
CA ILE A 130 -3.63 10.30 0.52
C ILE A 130 -2.50 11.32 0.63
N ARG A 131 -1.23 10.88 0.53
CA ARG A 131 -0.05 11.75 0.64
C ARG A 131 0.26 12.54 -0.64
N ASN A 132 -0.19 12.03 -1.78
CA ASN A 132 0.05 12.62 -3.10
C ASN A 132 -1.31 12.84 -3.79
N PRO A 133 -2.11 13.80 -3.28
CA PRO A 133 -3.43 14.07 -3.85
C PRO A 133 -3.30 14.55 -5.30
N VAL A 134 -4.14 13.99 -6.17
CA VAL A 134 -4.19 14.38 -7.58
C VAL A 134 -5.16 15.56 -7.73
N LEU A 135 -4.69 16.64 -8.36
CA LEU A 135 -5.48 17.82 -8.70
C LEU A 135 -6.02 17.68 -10.12
N LEU A 136 -7.32 17.45 -10.23
CA LEU A 136 -8.02 17.18 -11.50
C LEU A 136 -8.43 18.47 -12.21
N GLY A 137 -8.69 18.35 -13.52
CA GLY A 137 -9.31 19.39 -14.31
C GLY A 137 -8.39 20.57 -14.68
N GLY A 138 -8.98 21.76 -14.80
CA GLY A 138 -8.38 22.99 -15.30
C GLY A 138 -9.26 23.65 -16.36
N PRO A 139 -8.88 24.85 -16.86
CA PRO A 139 -9.61 25.54 -17.92
C PRO A 139 -9.89 24.63 -19.12
N GLY A 140 -11.17 24.51 -19.50
CA GLY A 140 -11.62 23.67 -20.62
C GLY A 140 -11.63 22.15 -20.34
N ARG A 141 -11.35 21.71 -19.11
CA ARG A 141 -11.42 20.30 -18.70
C ARG A 141 -12.77 19.98 -18.05
N VAL A 142 -13.22 18.76 -18.26
CA VAL A 142 -14.45 18.23 -17.67
C VAL A 142 -14.09 17.24 -16.57
N VAL A 143 -14.59 17.47 -15.36
CA VAL A 143 -14.46 16.57 -14.22
C VAL A 143 -15.84 16.07 -13.84
N GLN A 144 -16.03 14.76 -13.91
CA GLN A 144 -17.23 14.12 -13.39
C GLN A 144 -17.06 13.82 -11.91
N ILE A 145 -18.04 14.19 -11.09
CA ILE A 145 -18.08 13.88 -9.66
C ILE A 145 -19.25 12.94 -9.34
N ASP A 146 -19.08 12.10 -8.32
CA ASP A 146 -20.10 11.14 -7.90
C ASP A 146 -19.98 10.75 -6.41
N GLU A 147 -21.09 10.42 -5.77
CA GLU A 147 -21.15 9.85 -4.42
C GLU A 147 -21.56 8.37 -4.44
N SER A 148 -20.60 7.51 -4.15
CA SER A 148 -20.84 6.07 -4.06
C SER A 148 -20.99 5.61 -2.61
N LEU A 149 -22.07 4.89 -2.31
CA LEU A 149 -22.26 4.27 -1.01
C LEU A 149 -21.63 2.87 -0.95
N PHE A 150 -20.60 2.72 -0.12
CA PHE A 150 -19.97 1.43 0.16
C PHE A 150 -20.56 0.82 1.43
N VAL A 151 -21.36 -0.23 1.23
CA VAL A 151 -22.00 -0.98 2.31
C VAL A 151 -21.75 -2.46 2.15
N ARG A 152 -21.34 -3.11 3.25
CA ARG A 152 -21.20 -4.56 3.30
C ARG A 152 -22.12 -5.12 4.37
N ARG A 153 -23.12 -5.89 3.95
CA ARG A 153 -23.98 -6.66 4.85
C ARG A 153 -23.24 -7.93 5.29
N LYS A 154 -23.41 -8.35 6.54
CA LYS A 154 -22.93 -9.67 6.99
C LYS A 154 -23.83 -10.72 6.30
N ASN A 155 -23.27 -11.64 5.52
CA ASN A 155 -24.05 -12.69 4.83
C ASN A 155 -25.20 -12.18 3.94
N ASN A 156 -25.06 -11.00 3.31
CA ASN A 156 -26.12 -10.31 2.55
C ASN A 156 -27.44 -10.08 3.31
N SER A 157 -27.48 -10.31 4.62
CA SER A 157 -28.68 -10.25 5.48
C SER A 157 -28.39 -9.50 6.79
N GLY A 158 -29.43 -8.98 7.44
CA GLY A 158 -29.31 -8.28 8.73
C GLY A 158 -28.85 -6.81 8.67
N ARG A 159 -28.56 -6.25 9.85
CA ARG A 159 -28.28 -4.82 10.08
C ARG A 159 -27.06 -4.34 9.30
N MET A 160 -27.16 -3.14 8.71
CA MET A 160 -26.04 -2.46 8.03
C MET A 160 -25.14 -1.80 9.08
N PRO A 161 -23.95 -2.35 9.38
CA PRO A 161 -23.19 -1.88 10.54
C PRO A 161 -22.39 -0.60 10.21
N ASN A 162 -21.87 -0.50 8.97
CA ASN A 162 -20.97 0.57 8.55
C ASN A 162 -21.41 1.10 7.18
N ILE A 163 -21.97 2.31 7.15
CA ILE A 163 -22.28 3.08 5.95
C ILE A 163 -21.05 3.94 5.68
N ASN A 164 -20.31 3.63 4.62
CA ASN A 164 -19.16 4.42 4.20
C ASN A 164 -19.50 5.10 2.88
N TRP A 165 -19.69 6.42 2.90
CA TRP A 165 -19.77 7.19 1.68
C TRP A 165 -18.38 7.41 1.13
N VAL A 166 -18.23 7.31 -0.18
CA VAL A 166 -17.03 7.69 -0.91
C VAL A 166 -17.43 8.72 -1.94
N PHE A 167 -16.82 9.90 -1.85
CA PHE A 167 -16.94 10.93 -2.86
C PHE A 167 -15.76 10.82 -3.82
N GLY A 168 -16.06 10.79 -5.12
CA GLY A 168 -15.07 10.62 -6.16
C GLY A 168 -15.17 11.71 -7.22
N GLY A 169 -14.05 11.95 -7.88
CA GLY A 169 -13.98 12.75 -9.09
C GLY A 169 -13.07 12.07 -10.10
N ILE A 170 -13.41 12.13 -11.39
CA ILE A 170 -12.59 11.65 -12.50
C ILE A 170 -12.52 12.71 -13.58
N ASP A 171 -11.30 13.01 -14.03
CA ASP A 171 -11.11 13.83 -15.22
C ASP A 171 -11.42 12.99 -16.46
N CYS A 172 -12.38 13.44 -17.27
CA CYS A 172 -12.88 12.69 -18.41
C CYS A 172 -11.82 12.39 -19.48
N LEU A 173 -10.77 13.22 -19.56
CA LEU A 173 -9.71 13.10 -20.57
C LEU A 173 -8.46 12.42 -20.01
N SER A 174 -7.93 12.81 -18.84
CA SER A 174 -6.71 12.14 -18.31
C SER A 174 -7.01 10.79 -17.66
N LYS A 175 -8.28 10.52 -17.32
CA LYS A 175 -8.72 9.35 -16.54
C LYS A 175 -8.12 9.27 -15.14
N GLU A 176 -7.45 10.33 -14.69
CA GLU A 176 -7.03 10.47 -13.31
C GLU A 176 -8.25 10.70 -12.42
N CYS A 177 -8.19 10.16 -11.20
CA CYS A 177 -9.30 10.26 -10.26
C CYS A 177 -8.82 10.45 -8.82
N PHE A 178 -9.72 10.97 -8.00
CA PHE A 178 -9.62 10.88 -6.54
C PHE A 178 -10.82 10.09 -6.01
N LEU A 179 -10.62 9.41 -4.88
CA LEU A 179 -11.68 8.72 -4.14
C LEU A 179 -11.44 8.99 -2.65
N LEU A 180 -12.41 9.62 -1.98
CA LEU A 180 -12.27 10.06 -0.60
C LEU A 180 -13.42 9.54 0.25
N PRO A 181 -13.14 8.82 1.35
CA PRO A 181 -14.19 8.47 2.30
C PRO A 181 -14.72 9.74 2.96
N VAL A 182 -16.04 9.90 2.99
CA VAL A 182 -16.72 11.03 3.63
C VAL A 182 -17.75 10.52 4.63
N ALA A 183 -17.89 11.21 5.76
CA ALA A 183 -18.90 10.84 6.75
C ALA A 183 -20.32 11.25 6.31
N GLN A 184 -20.42 12.37 5.60
CA GLN A 184 -21.67 12.96 5.14
C GLN A 184 -21.50 13.48 3.71
N ARG A 185 -22.55 13.37 2.90
CA ARG A 185 -22.59 13.81 1.49
C ARG A 185 -23.32 15.14 1.28
N ASN A 186 -23.17 16.06 2.23
CA ASN A 186 -23.80 17.38 2.16
C ASN A 186 -22.86 18.43 1.56
N ALA A 187 -23.43 19.56 1.13
CA ALA A 187 -22.70 20.70 0.55
C ALA A 187 -21.47 21.08 1.40
N CYS A 188 -21.66 21.20 2.72
CA CYS A 188 -20.62 21.59 3.67
C CYS A 188 -19.42 20.63 3.66
N THR A 189 -19.61 19.35 3.32
CA THR A 189 -18.53 18.37 3.22
C THR A 189 -17.95 18.33 1.80
N LEU A 190 -18.80 18.33 0.77
CA LEU A 190 -18.38 18.08 -0.61
C LEU A 190 -17.75 19.31 -1.29
N ILE A 191 -18.26 20.52 -1.03
CA ILE A 191 -17.73 21.76 -1.64
C ILE A 191 -16.26 22.01 -1.26
N PRO A 192 -15.83 21.89 0.02
CA PRO A 192 -14.42 22.00 0.36
C PRO A 192 -13.53 20.98 -0.35
N ILE A 193 -14.03 19.75 -0.53
CA ILE A 193 -13.30 18.69 -1.25
C ILE A 193 -13.15 19.07 -2.72
N ILE A 194 -14.23 19.49 -3.39
CA ILE A 194 -14.20 19.97 -4.77
C ILE A 194 -13.14 21.07 -4.93
N ARG A 195 -13.15 22.08 -4.06
CA ARG A 195 -12.18 23.19 -4.10
C ARG A 195 -10.74 22.75 -3.87
N THR A 196 -10.53 21.66 -3.16
CA THR A 196 -9.19 21.13 -2.86
C THR A 196 -8.66 20.24 -3.99
N TYR A 197 -9.53 19.46 -4.63
CA TYR A 197 -9.12 18.41 -5.58
C TYR A 197 -9.43 18.73 -7.05
N ILE A 198 -10.17 19.80 -7.34
CA ILE A 198 -10.53 20.23 -8.70
C ILE A 198 -10.02 21.65 -8.92
N ARG A 199 -9.27 21.85 -10.01
CA ARG A 199 -8.69 23.15 -10.36
C ARG A 199 -9.77 24.17 -10.74
N PRO A 200 -9.60 25.46 -10.40
CA PRO A 200 -10.48 26.53 -10.89
C PRO A 200 -10.58 26.55 -12.42
N GLY A 201 -11.76 26.92 -12.93
CA GLY A 201 -12.04 26.95 -14.38
C GLY A 201 -12.39 25.60 -15.00
N SER A 202 -12.47 24.53 -14.20
CA SER A 202 -12.99 23.24 -14.65
C SER A 202 -14.51 23.28 -14.86
N ILE A 203 -14.99 22.48 -15.80
CA ILE A 203 -16.41 22.16 -15.96
C ILE A 203 -16.70 20.95 -15.07
N ILE A 204 -17.53 21.13 -14.04
CA ILE A 204 -17.94 20.05 -13.15
C ILE A 204 -19.24 19.44 -13.66
N MET A 205 -19.24 18.12 -13.87
CA MET A 205 -20.43 17.35 -14.22
C MET A 205 -20.83 16.48 -13.03
N SER A 206 -22.08 16.65 -12.58
CA SER A 206 -22.73 15.84 -11.55
C SER A 206 -24.11 15.44 -12.06
N ASP A 207 -24.67 14.35 -11.54
CA ASP A 207 -26.02 13.88 -11.79
C ASP A 207 -27.12 14.73 -11.09
N LEU A 208 -26.80 15.99 -10.74
CA LEU A 208 -27.72 16.98 -10.13
C LEU A 208 -28.26 16.53 -8.76
N TRP A 209 -27.35 16.10 -7.88
CA TRP A 209 -27.69 15.84 -6.49
C TRP A 209 -28.10 17.13 -5.75
N LYS A 210 -29.24 17.10 -5.05
CA LYS A 210 -29.83 18.27 -4.33
C LYS A 210 -28.90 18.96 -3.32
N ALA A 211 -27.84 18.30 -2.86
CA ALA A 211 -26.92 18.94 -1.90
C ALA A 211 -25.96 19.94 -2.55
N TYR A 212 -26.03 20.15 -3.87
CA TYR A 212 -25.24 21.16 -4.58
C TYR A 212 -26.00 22.48 -4.84
N ASP A 213 -27.32 22.49 -4.58
CA ASP A 213 -28.17 23.68 -4.64
C ASP A 213 -28.11 24.51 -3.35
#